data_AF-A0A6S6P8G0-F1
#
_entry.id   AF-A0A6S6P8G0-F1
#
_cell.length_a   1.000
_cell.length_b   1.000
_cell.length_c   1.000
_cell.angle_alpha   90.00
_cell.angle_beta   90.00
_cell.angle_gamma   90.00
#
_symmetry.space_group_name_H-M   'P 1'
#
loop_
_entity.id
_entity.type
_entity.pdbx_description
1 polymer ?
#
loop_
_entity_poly.entity_id
_entity_poly.type
_entity_poly.pdbx_seq_one_letter_code
_entity_poly.pdbx_strand_id
1 'polypeptide(L)'
;MAEIIASDDLPADVASNAMAAVWVNGANARASRVAPCLAADGVTEDQLAEAKLILIGAVIRWSQAGSGALQSQTAGIYGITFDTRQRGGFNLWPSEITQLQDICKSGAESKAFSVDTVPTSGGHSPICSLYFGGTSCSCGADIAGQPIYEQQGL
;
A
#
# COMPACT_ATOMS: atom_id res chain seq x y z
N MET A 1 -9.38 -3.40 -23.02
CA MET A 1 -8.70 -3.71 -21.73
C MET A 1 -7.42 -4.42 -22.12
N ALA A 2 -6.26 -4.00 -21.60
CA ALA A 2 -5.03 -4.74 -21.84
C ALA A 2 -5.14 -6.10 -21.13
N GLU A 3 -4.87 -7.17 -21.86
CA GLU A 3 -4.85 -8.53 -21.33
C GLU A 3 -3.46 -8.79 -20.77
N ILE A 4 -3.34 -8.82 -19.43
CA ILE A 4 -2.05 -9.00 -18.74
C ILE A 4 -1.74 -10.49 -18.61
N ILE A 5 -2.74 -11.29 -18.23
CA ILE A 5 -2.69 -12.76 -18.25
C ILE A 5 -3.77 -13.33 -19.17
N ALA A 6 -3.45 -14.45 -19.82
CA ALA A 6 -4.37 -15.28 -20.60
C ALA A 6 -4.57 -16.66 -19.92
N SER A 7 -5.55 -17.45 -20.39
CA SER A 7 -5.75 -18.82 -19.89
C SER A 7 -4.53 -19.72 -20.11
N ASP A 8 -3.74 -19.44 -21.14
CA ASP A 8 -2.55 -20.22 -21.52
C ASP A 8 -1.36 -19.98 -20.57
N ASP A 9 -1.39 -18.89 -19.80
CA ASP A 9 -0.40 -18.62 -18.75
C ASP A 9 -0.66 -19.45 -17.47
N LEU A 10 -1.80 -20.16 -17.38
CA LEU A 10 -2.20 -20.91 -16.19
C LEU A 10 -1.84 -22.41 -16.31
N PRO A 11 -1.62 -23.10 -15.17
CA PRO A 11 -1.52 -24.56 -15.16
C PRO A 11 -2.74 -25.23 -15.81
N ALA A 12 -2.53 -26.35 -16.51
CA ALA A 12 -3.58 -27.00 -17.33
C ALA A 12 -4.84 -27.39 -16.54
N ASP A 13 -4.68 -27.78 -15.26
CA ASP A 13 -5.78 -28.09 -14.34
C ASP A 13 -6.63 -26.86 -13.98
N VAL A 14 -5.99 -25.68 -13.89
CA VAL A 14 -6.69 -24.41 -13.64
C VAL A 14 -7.28 -23.85 -14.93
N ALA A 15 -6.55 -23.92 -16.05
CA ALA A 15 -6.96 -23.42 -17.35
C ALA A 15 -8.19 -24.15 -17.92
N SER A 16 -8.32 -25.45 -17.64
CA SER A 16 -9.45 -26.28 -18.08
C SER A 16 -10.74 -26.09 -17.25
N ASN A 17 -10.67 -25.32 -16.15
CA ASN A 17 -11.83 -25.08 -15.31
C ASN A 17 -12.87 -24.19 -16.01
N ALA A 18 -14.16 -24.49 -15.87
CA ALA A 18 -15.24 -23.66 -16.42
C ALA A 18 -15.22 -22.20 -15.92
N MET A 19 -14.65 -21.96 -14.74
CA MET A 19 -14.47 -20.63 -14.15
C MET A 19 -13.19 -19.92 -14.58
N ALA A 20 -12.30 -20.55 -15.35
CA ALA A 20 -10.99 -20.00 -15.72
C ALA A 20 -11.12 -18.62 -16.39
N ALA A 21 -12.01 -18.50 -17.37
CA ALA A 21 -12.27 -17.23 -18.05
C ALA A 21 -12.75 -16.13 -17.09
N VAL A 22 -13.58 -16.48 -16.09
CA VAL A 22 -14.06 -15.53 -15.08
C VAL A 22 -12.92 -15.06 -14.18
N TRP A 23 -12.03 -15.97 -13.78
CA TRP A 23 -10.87 -15.62 -12.97
C TRP A 23 -9.87 -14.76 -13.72
N VAL A 24 -9.55 -15.11 -14.96
CA VAL A 24 -8.64 -14.34 -15.84
C VAL A 24 -9.19 -12.93 -16.07
N ASN A 25 -10.46 -12.81 -16.47
CA ASN A 25 -11.10 -11.51 -16.69
C ASN A 25 -11.15 -10.69 -15.39
N GLY A 26 -11.45 -11.33 -14.25
CA GLY A 26 -11.47 -10.68 -12.95
C GLY A 26 -10.08 -10.20 -12.49
N ALA A 27 -9.04 -10.99 -12.73
CA ALA A 27 -7.66 -10.64 -12.43
C ALA A 27 -7.20 -9.45 -13.27
N ASN A 28 -7.40 -9.50 -14.59
CA ASN A 28 -7.06 -8.41 -15.50
C ASN A 28 -7.79 -7.09 -15.13
N ALA A 29 -9.10 -7.16 -14.84
CA ALA A 29 -9.88 -5.98 -14.46
C ALA A 29 -9.47 -5.39 -13.10
N ARG A 30 -9.01 -6.22 -12.16
CA ARG A 30 -8.48 -5.76 -10.87
C ARG A 30 -7.11 -5.14 -11.02
N ALA A 31 -6.22 -5.78 -11.79
CA ALA A 31 -4.90 -5.27 -12.11
C ALA A 31 -4.99 -3.89 -12.78
N SER A 32 -5.85 -3.72 -13.79
CA SER A 32 -6.04 -2.43 -14.46
C SER A 32 -6.54 -1.31 -13.54
N ARG A 33 -7.22 -1.66 -12.44
CA ARG A 33 -7.69 -0.68 -11.45
C ARG A 33 -6.58 -0.24 -10.50
N VAL A 34 -5.76 -1.17 -10.02
CA VAL A 34 -4.73 -0.88 -9.00
C VAL A 34 -3.41 -0.42 -9.61
N ALA A 35 -3.11 -0.87 -10.82
CA ALA A 35 -1.87 -0.65 -11.55
C ALA A 35 -2.18 -0.28 -13.02
N PRO A 36 -2.76 0.92 -13.26
CA PRO A 36 -3.18 1.33 -14.61
C PRO A 36 -2.00 1.49 -15.58
N CYS A 37 -0.77 1.66 -15.07
CA CYS A 37 0.43 1.74 -15.92
C CYS A 37 0.63 0.46 -16.76
N LEU A 38 0.20 -0.70 -16.26
CA LEU A 38 0.33 -1.99 -16.95
C LEU A 38 -0.52 -2.08 -18.22
N ALA A 39 -1.49 -1.18 -18.38
CA ALA A 39 -2.33 -1.08 -19.56
C ALA A 39 -1.92 0.05 -20.53
N ALA A 40 -0.86 0.81 -20.18
CA ALA A 40 -0.36 1.93 -20.97
C ALA A 40 0.90 1.52 -21.77
N ASP A 41 1.20 2.28 -22.82
CA ASP A 41 2.42 2.10 -23.61
C ASP A 41 3.66 2.51 -22.79
N GLY A 42 4.71 1.69 -22.81
CA GLY A 42 6.00 1.98 -22.15
C GLY A 42 6.38 1.09 -20.96
N VAL A 43 5.60 0.03 -20.68
CA VAL A 43 5.93 -0.99 -19.68
C VAL A 43 7.03 -1.92 -20.21
N THR A 44 8.03 -2.23 -19.38
CA THR A 44 9.09 -3.17 -19.77
C THR A 44 8.59 -4.61 -19.70
N GLU A 45 9.21 -5.50 -20.47
CA GLU A 45 8.87 -6.93 -20.46
C GLU A 45 9.04 -7.54 -19.05
N ASP A 46 10.06 -7.10 -18.29
CA ASP A 46 10.30 -7.53 -16.91
C ASP A 46 9.16 -7.13 -15.97
N GLN A 47 8.65 -5.90 -16.09
CA GLN A 47 7.52 -5.41 -15.30
C GLN A 47 6.24 -6.21 -15.60
N LEU A 48 6.03 -6.55 -16.87
CA LEU A 48 4.90 -7.36 -17.30
C LEU A 48 5.03 -8.81 -16.79
N ALA A 49 6.22 -9.39 -16.83
CA ALA A 49 6.50 -10.72 -16.30
C ALA A 49 6.29 -10.80 -14.78
N GLU A 50 6.71 -9.79 -14.03
CA GLU A 50 6.45 -9.70 -12.59
C GLU A 50 4.95 -9.61 -12.29
N ALA A 51 4.23 -8.73 -13.01
CA ALA A 51 2.77 -8.61 -12.87
C ALA A 51 2.05 -9.93 -13.19
N LYS A 52 2.48 -10.65 -14.24
CA LYS A 52 1.94 -11.97 -14.60
C LYS A 52 2.05 -12.96 -13.44
N LEU A 53 3.22 -13.07 -12.81
CA LEU A 53 3.43 -14.02 -11.70
C LEU A 53 2.51 -13.74 -10.51
N ILE A 54 2.32 -12.46 -10.17
CA ILE A 54 1.41 -12.05 -9.09
C ILE A 54 -0.03 -12.48 -9.40
N LEU A 55 -0.50 -12.22 -10.63
CA LEU A 55 -1.87 -12.54 -11.03
C LEU A 55 -2.11 -14.06 -11.16
N ILE A 56 -1.15 -14.82 -11.69
CA ILE A 56 -1.22 -16.28 -11.76
C ILE A 56 -1.32 -16.87 -10.35
N GLY A 57 -0.50 -16.41 -9.40
CA GLY A 57 -0.56 -16.84 -8.00
C GLY A 57 -1.92 -16.58 -7.36
N ALA A 58 -2.52 -15.41 -7.62
CA ALA A 58 -3.87 -15.09 -7.16
C ALA A 58 -4.94 -16.01 -7.77
N VAL A 59 -4.88 -16.29 -9.07
CA VAL A 59 -5.84 -17.17 -9.77
C VAL A 59 -5.72 -18.62 -9.29
N ILE A 60 -4.51 -19.15 -9.12
CA ILE A 60 -4.28 -20.49 -8.57
C ILE A 60 -4.83 -20.58 -7.13
N ARG A 61 -4.71 -19.52 -6.34
CA ARG A 61 -5.31 -19.49 -5.00
C ARG A 61 -6.84 -19.47 -5.09
N TRP A 62 -7.42 -18.70 -6.00
CA TRP A 62 -8.86 -18.64 -6.21
C TRP A 62 -9.45 -19.95 -6.67
N SER A 63 -8.74 -20.70 -7.52
CA SER A 63 -9.19 -22.02 -7.98
C SER A 63 -9.25 -23.03 -6.84
N GLN A 64 -8.31 -22.97 -5.90
CA GLN A 64 -8.28 -23.83 -4.71
C GLN A 64 -9.29 -23.41 -3.63
N ALA A 65 -9.64 -22.12 -3.53
CA ALA A 65 -10.57 -21.62 -2.51
C ALA A 65 -12.00 -22.17 -2.65
N GLY A 66 -12.38 -22.68 -3.83
CA GLY A 66 -13.69 -23.28 -4.10
C GLY A 66 -13.78 -24.79 -3.81
N SER A 67 -12.68 -25.48 -3.52
CA SER A 67 -12.67 -26.93 -3.30
C SER A 67 -13.01 -27.36 -1.86
N GLY A 68 -13.38 -26.40 -1.00
CA GLY A 68 -13.34 -26.56 0.44
C GLY A 68 -14.39 -27.50 1.04
N ALA A 69 -13.96 -28.70 1.45
CA ALA A 69 -14.65 -29.50 2.45
C ALA A 69 -14.31 -28.99 3.87
N LEU A 70 -15.25 -29.08 4.81
CA LEU A 70 -14.93 -28.93 6.24
C LEU A 70 -13.91 -30.02 6.60
N GLN A 71 -12.69 -29.63 6.97
CA GLN A 71 -11.64 -30.56 7.35
C GLN A 71 -11.49 -30.54 8.87
N SER A 72 -11.95 -31.59 9.55
CA SER A 72 -11.69 -31.78 10.97
C SER A 72 -10.39 -32.56 11.14
N GLN A 73 -9.42 -32.00 11.86
CA GLN A 73 -8.25 -32.72 12.33
C GLN A 73 -8.39 -32.95 13.83
N THR A 74 -8.27 -34.21 14.26
CA THR A 74 -8.27 -34.61 15.67
C THR A 74 -6.90 -35.14 16.03
N ALA A 75 -6.23 -34.48 16.98
CA ALA A 75 -4.97 -34.92 17.57
C ALA A 75 -5.19 -35.23 19.05
N GLY A 76 -5.47 -36.49 19.35
CA GLY A 76 -5.81 -36.94 20.71
C GLY A 76 -7.10 -36.28 21.21
N ILE A 77 -7.02 -35.59 22.36
CA ILE A 77 -8.17 -34.89 22.97
C ILE A 77 -8.48 -33.52 22.32
N TYR A 78 -7.63 -33.04 21.41
CA TYR A 78 -7.83 -31.76 20.74
C TYR A 78 -8.36 -31.98 19.32
N GLY A 79 -9.50 -31.38 19.03
CA GLY A 79 -10.06 -31.32 17.67
C GLY A 79 -10.04 -29.88 17.16
N ILE A 80 -9.59 -29.69 15.92
CA ILE A 80 -9.67 -28.42 15.20
C ILE A 80 -10.42 -28.64 13.88
N THR A 81 -11.37 -27.76 13.59
CA THR A 81 -12.11 -27.76 12.32
C THR A 81 -11.61 -26.61 11.46
N PHE A 82 -11.00 -26.94 10.32
CA PHE A 82 -10.64 -26.00 9.28
C PHE A 82 -11.82 -25.83 8.32
N ASP A 83 -12.46 -24.65 8.37
CA ASP A 83 -13.42 -24.25 7.36
C ASP A 83 -12.67 -23.69 6.15
N THR A 84 -12.36 -24.56 5.19
CA THR A 84 -11.71 -24.18 3.94
C THR A 84 -12.69 -23.65 2.89
N ARG A 85 -13.98 -23.51 3.25
CA ARG A 85 -14.97 -22.92 2.35
C ARG A 85 -14.71 -21.44 2.17
N GLN A 86 -14.94 -20.96 0.94
CA GLN A 86 -14.67 -19.58 0.54
C GLN A 86 -15.50 -18.57 1.36
N ARG A 87 -14.90 -17.95 2.38
CA ARG A 87 -15.53 -16.82 3.11
C ARG A 87 -15.20 -15.44 2.52
N GLY A 88 -14.17 -15.32 1.68
CA GLY A 88 -13.55 -14.04 1.31
C GLY A 88 -13.72 -13.55 -0.15
N GLY A 89 -14.46 -14.27 -0.99
CA GLY A 89 -14.61 -13.92 -2.42
C GLY A 89 -13.32 -14.08 -3.24
N PHE A 90 -13.31 -13.58 -4.48
CA PHE A 90 -12.15 -13.59 -5.38
C PHE A 90 -11.43 -12.25 -5.34
N ASN A 91 -10.70 -11.99 -4.25
CA ASN A 91 -9.99 -10.74 -4.02
C ASN A 91 -8.47 -10.93 -4.10
N LEU A 92 -7.77 -9.88 -4.54
CA LEU A 92 -6.32 -9.76 -4.38
C LEU A 92 -6.00 -9.50 -2.92
N TRP A 93 -4.88 -10.05 -2.45
CA TRP A 93 -4.36 -9.74 -1.13
C TRP A 93 -3.76 -8.33 -1.10
N PRO A 94 -3.75 -7.66 0.07
CA PRO A 94 -3.12 -6.35 0.20
C PRO A 94 -1.67 -6.33 -0.31
N SER A 95 -0.89 -7.38 -0.06
CA SER A 95 0.49 -7.50 -0.53
C SER A 95 0.62 -7.56 -2.04
N GLU A 96 -0.31 -8.24 -2.72
CA GLU A 96 -0.34 -8.33 -4.18
C GLU A 96 -0.72 -6.98 -4.79
N ILE A 97 -1.68 -6.29 -4.17
CA ILE A 97 -2.06 -4.93 -4.57
C ILE A 97 -0.86 -3.99 -4.45
N THR A 98 -0.13 -4.04 -3.32
CA THR A 98 1.05 -3.19 -3.13
C THR A 98 2.16 -3.51 -4.13
N GLN A 99 2.41 -4.80 -4.42
CA GLN A 99 3.40 -5.20 -5.42
C GLN A 99 3.02 -4.71 -6.82
N LEU A 100 1.76 -4.88 -7.24
CA LEU A 100 1.28 -4.36 -8.53
C LEU A 100 1.40 -2.83 -8.61
N GLN A 101 1.10 -2.12 -7.52
CA GLN A 101 1.28 -0.68 -7.43
C GLN A 101 2.76 -0.29 -7.50
N ASP A 102 3.65 -1.04 -6.85
CA ASP A 102 5.09 -0.78 -6.82
C ASP A 102 5.73 -0.92 -8.20
N ILE A 103 5.28 -1.89 -9.02
CA ILE A 103 5.71 -2.01 -10.42
C ILE A 103 5.46 -0.70 -11.20
N CYS A 104 4.34 -0.03 -10.92
CA CYS A 104 3.99 1.25 -11.54
C CYS A 104 4.72 2.46 -10.95
N LYS A 105 5.34 2.34 -9.78
CA LYS A 105 6.05 3.46 -9.16
C LYS A 105 7.37 3.66 -9.88
N SER A 106 7.45 4.68 -10.73
CA SER A 106 8.74 5.16 -11.19
C SER A 106 9.41 5.98 -10.07
N GLY A 107 10.71 5.79 -9.85
CA GLY A 107 11.49 6.63 -8.92
C GLY A 107 11.56 8.11 -9.31
N ALA A 108 10.92 8.48 -10.43
CA ALA A 108 10.82 9.85 -10.95
C ALA A 108 9.60 10.62 -10.39
N GLU A 109 8.66 9.95 -9.70
CA GLU A 109 7.48 10.62 -9.14
C GLU A 109 7.78 11.21 -7.74
N SER A 110 7.37 12.47 -7.55
CA SER A 110 7.46 13.16 -6.26
C SER A 110 6.59 12.44 -5.21
N LYS A 111 7.20 12.03 -4.09
CA LYS A 111 6.47 11.46 -2.95
C LYS A 111 5.85 12.57 -2.11
N ALA A 112 4.71 12.28 -1.48
CA ALA A 112 4.18 13.13 -0.44
C ALA A 112 5.22 13.23 0.69
N PHE A 113 5.62 14.46 1.01
CA PHE A 113 6.48 14.76 2.15
C PHE A 113 5.80 15.81 3.01
N SER A 114 6.08 15.80 4.31
CA SER A 114 5.67 16.84 5.24
C SER A 114 6.91 17.58 5.72
N VAL A 115 6.87 18.90 5.66
CA VAL A 115 7.83 19.75 6.37
C VAL A 115 7.23 20.08 7.73
N ASP A 116 7.91 19.71 8.81
CA ASP A 116 7.55 20.19 10.14
C ASP A 116 7.90 21.68 10.21
N THR A 117 6.88 22.52 10.34
CA THR A 117 7.03 23.98 10.43
C THR A 117 7.10 24.47 11.88
N VAL A 118 7.11 23.58 12.88
CA VAL A 118 7.25 23.99 14.28
C VAL A 118 8.70 24.39 14.55
N PRO A 119 8.98 25.64 14.95
CA PRO A 119 10.33 26.05 15.31
C PRO A 119 10.76 25.30 16.59
N THR A 120 11.84 24.52 16.51
CA THR A 120 12.38 23.73 17.64
C THR A 120 13.27 24.56 18.57
N SER A 121 13.47 25.84 18.27
CA SER A 121 14.22 26.78 19.11
C SER A 121 13.60 28.18 19.04
N GLY A 122 12.90 28.60 20.09
CA GLY A 122 12.57 29.99 20.36
C GLY A 122 13.69 30.65 21.15
N GLY A 123 14.13 31.84 20.75
CA GLY A 123 15.11 32.63 21.51
C GLY A 123 14.41 33.33 22.68
N HIS A 124 14.72 32.94 23.92
CA HIS A 124 14.14 33.54 25.13
C HIS A 124 15.09 34.59 25.73
N SER A 125 14.74 35.89 25.66
CA SER A 125 15.46 36.95 26.39
C SER A 125 15.15 36.89 27.89
N PRO A 126 16.14 37.04 28.79
CA PRO A 126 15.93 37.07 30.25
C PRO A 126 14.87 38.10 30.70
N ILE A 127 14.64 39.18 29.94
CA ILE A 127 13.65 40.19 30.30
C ILE A 127 12.20 39.69 30.13
N CYS A 128 11.96 38.74 29.21
CA CYS A 128 10.62 38.21 28.97
C CYS A 128 10.13 37.37 30.17
N SER A 129 11.04 36.73 30.94
CA SER A 129 10.71 36.10 32.23
C SER A 129 10.36 37.10 33.33
N LEU A 130 10.94 38.30 33.31
CA LEU A 130 10.73 39.32 34.35
C LEU A 130 9.41 40.09 34.16
N TYR A 131 9.04 40.43 32.92
CA TYR A 131 7.86 41.26 32.65
C TYR A 131 6.59 40.47 32.33
N PHE A 132 6.72 39.23 31.82
CA PHE A 132 5.58 38.44 31.35
C PHE A 132 5.38 37.12 32.09
N GLY A 133 6.19 36.86 33.13
CA GLY A 133 5.84 35.93 34.21
C GLY A 133 5.86 34.44 33.86
N GLY A 134 6.57 33.98 32.82
CA GLY A 134 6.70 32.54 32.60
C GLY A 134 7.26 32.11 31.25
N THR A 135 7.20 30.79 31.06
CA THR A 135 7.78 29.93 30.01
C THR A 135 7.28 30.16 28.58
N SER A 136 6.73 31.33 28.28
CA SER A 136 6.19 31.70 26.96
C SER A 136 6.46 33.17 26.66
N CYS A 137 6.98 33.49 25.48
CA CYS A 137 7.33 34.87 25.11
C CYS A 137 6.11 35.60 24.51
N SER A 138 5.58 36.60 25.20
CA SER A 138 4.68 37.59 24.58
C SER A 138 5.44 38.72 23.87
N CYS A 139 6.78 38.76 24.02
CA CYS A 139 7.67 39.79 23.49
C CYS A 139 7.95 39.66 21.98
N GLY A 140 7.18 38.84 21.24
CA GLY A 140 7.27 38.70 19.78
C GLY A 140 8.51 37.97 19.25
N ALA A 141 9.45 37.55 20.11
CA ALA A 141 10.69 36.88 19.72
C ALA A 141 10.45 35.52 19.01
N ASP A 142 9.42 34.79 19.45
CA ASP A 142 9.02 33.52 18.82
C ASP A 142 8.46 33.71 17.40
N ILE A 143 8.02 34.94 17.07
CA ILE A 143 7.50 35.32 15.75
C ILE A 143 8.58 35.98 14.89
N ALA A 144 9.42 36.83 15.50
CA ALA A 144 10.37 37.68 14.80
C ALA A 144 11.80 37.10 14.74
N GLY A 145 12.09 35.99 15.44
CA GLY A 145 13.42 35.39 15.54
C GLY A 145 14.44 36.20 16.36
N GLN A 146 14.04 37.39 16.85
CA GLN A 146 14.81 38.29 17.70
C GLN A 146 13.86 39.15 18.57
N PRO A 147 14.31 39.65 19.73
CA PRO A 147 13.46 40.47 20.60
C PRO A 147 13.11 41.79 19.91
N ILE A 148 11.83 42.06 19.64
CA ILE A 148 11.39 43.27 18.92
C ILE A 148 11.43 44.54 19.77
N TYR A 149 11.50 44.40 21.11
CA TYR A 149 11.55 45.53 22.05
C TYR A 149 12.97 45.79 22.59
N GLU A 150 13.96 44.99 22.20
CA GLU A 150 15.37 45.26 22.50
C GLU A 150 16.05 45.68 21.20
N GLN A 151 16.43 46.95 21.09
CA GLN A 151 17.40 47.34 20.06
C GLN A 151 18.76 46.77 20.48
N GLN A 152 19.43 46.02 19.59
CA GLN A 152 20.83 45.64 19.78
C GLN A 152 21.64 46.94 19.94
N GLY A 153 21.97 47.28 21.17
CA GLY A 153 22.81 48.42 21.47
C GLY A 153 24.26 48.07 21.13
N LEU A 154 24.81 48.78 20.14
CA LEU A 154 26.23 48.98 19.80
C LEU A 154 27.11 47.74 19.59
#